data_AF-A0A3P7IDD3-F1
#
_entry.id   AF-A0A3P7IDD3-F1
#
_cell.length_a   1.000
_cell.length_b   1.000
_cell.length_c   1.000
_cell.angle_alpha   90.00
_cell.angle_beta   90.00
_cell.angle_gamma   90.00
#
_symmetry.space_group_name_H-M   'P 1'
#
loop_
_entity.id
_entity.type
_entity.pdbx_description
1 polymer ?
#
loop_
_entity_poly.entity_id
_entity_poly.type
_entity_poly.pdbx_seq_one_letter_code
_entity_poly.pdbx_strand_id
1 'polypeptide(L)'
;MLIDWFAPPEAGCCVAVWLRQIGFSTFYGSIVLKIYRNLQEYRVRKAQHVSVREKDMVKYLIGMLALTITGLMAWTVGSWGDQALWKTAWPQCRMQGWHVIWHCYELLFLLYGMRLCYKARNSDWLERWQFTVAVCLEAVITLMANLIR
;
A
#
# COMPACT_ATOMS: atom_id res chain seq x y z
N MET A 1 30.85 11.61 18.53
CA MET A 1 31.04 12.56 17.40
C MET A 1 30.66 12.01 16.01
N LEU A 2 30.24 10.74 15.85
CA LEU A 2 29.68 10.23 14.57
C LEU A 2 28.14 10.07 14.60
N ILE A 3 27.52 10.23 15.76
CA ILE A 3 26.07 10.10 15.95
C ILE A 3 25.33 11.42 15.68
N ASP A 4 26.00 12.57 15.83
CA ASP A 4 25.40 13.90 15.57
C ASP A 4 25.24 14.22 14.07
N TRP A 5 25.89 13.46 13.18
CA TRP A 5 25.67 13.54 11.72
C TRP A 5 24.36 12.90 11.27
N PHE A 6 23.85 11.96 12.07
CA PHE A 6 22.49 11.44 11.98
C PHE A 6 21.59 12.19 12.96
N ALA A 7 21.69 13.52 13.01
CA ALA A 7 20.59 14.31 13.57
C ALA A 7 19.31 13.82 12.86
N PRO A 8 18.38 13.15 13.58
CA PRO A 8 17.16 12.69 12.97
C PRO A 8 16.51 13.95 12.39
N PRO A 9 16.25 14.01 11.07
CA PRO A 9 15.75 15.24 10.48
C PRO A 9 14.51 15.68 11.26
N GLU A 10 14.30 17.00 11.42
CA GLU A 10 13.13 17.62 12.09
C GLU A 10 11.79 17.38 11.34
N ALA A 11 11.65 16.18 10.77
CA ALA A 11 10.52 15.61 10.06
C ALA A 11 10.70 14.09 9.84
N GLY A 12 11.59 13.40 10.58
CA GLY A 12 11.94 11.99 10.33
C GLY A 12 10.73 11.05 10.37
N CYS A 13 9.79 11.30 11.28
CA CYS A 13 8.50 10.61 11.32
C CYS A 13 7.64 10.86 10.09
N CYS A 14 7.63 12.09 9.57
CA CYS A 14 6.88 12.45 8.36
C CYS A 14 7.43 11.71 7.14
N VAL A 15 8.76 11.76 6.93
CA VAL A 15 9.42 11.05 5.84
C VAL A 15 9.17 9.54 5.91
N ALA A 16 9.24 8.95 7.11
CA ALA A 16 8.95 7.53 7.29
C ALA A 16 7.50 7.17 6.92
N VAL A 17 6.51 7.98 7.30
CA VAL A 17 5.10 7.77 6.93
C VAL A 17 4.91 7.88 5.41
N TRP A 18 5.48 8.89 4.78
CA TRP A 18 5.42 9.08 3.33
C TRP A 18 6.01 7.88 2.58
N LEU A 19 7.24 7.49 2.93
CA LEU A 19 7.93 6.37 2.29
C LEU A 19 7.17 5.05 2.48
N ARG A 20 6.62 4.82 3.67
CA ARG A 20 5.83 3.62 3.95
C ARG A 20 4.58 3.54 3.06
N GLN A 21 3.82 4.64 2.93
CA GLN A 21 2.57 4.63 2.15
C GLN A 21 2.79 4.57 0.65
N ILE A 22 3.78 5.31 0.15
CA ILE A 22 4.16 5.23 -1.27
C ILE A 22 4.70 3.84 -1.58
N GLY A 23 5.53 3.27 -0.70
CA GLY A 23 6.08 1.92 -0.85
C GLY A 23 4.98 0.87 -0.88
N PHE A 24 4.06 0.90 0.09
CA PHE A 24 2.90 0.01 0.13
C PHE A 24 2.07 0.10 -1.15
N SER A 25 1.68 1.33 -1.55
CA SER A 25 0.85 1.54 -2.74
C SER A 25 1.56 1.14 -4.02
N THR A 26 2.87 1.31 -4.13
CA THR A 26 3.62 0.91 -5.33
C THR A 26 3.76 -0.61 -5.40
N PHE A 27 4.26 -1.22 -4.33
CA PHE A 27 4.57 -2.64 -4.29
C PHE A 27 3.29 -3.47 -4.36
N TYR A 28 2.38 -3.32 -3.39
CA TYR A 28 1.14 -4.09 -3.37
C TYR A 28 0.17 -3.66 -4.47
N GLY A 29 0.19 -2.39 -4.88
CA GLY A 29 -0.48 -1.90 -6.09
C GLY A 29 -0.12 -2.70 -7.34
N SER A 30 1.19 -2.88 -7.57
CA SER A 30 1.70 -3.64 -8.72
C SER A 30 1.31 -5.12 -8.67
N ILE A 31 1.36 -5.75 -7.48
CA ILE A 31 0.98 -7.15 -7.29
C ILE A 31 -0.51 -7.34 -7.59
N VAL A 32 -1.37 -6.49 -7.03
CA VAL A 32 -2.82 -6.54 -7.26
C VAL A 32 -3.16 -6.34 -8.74
N LEU A 33 -2.51 -5.40 -9.42
CA LEU A 33 -2.68 -5.19 -10.86
C LEU A 33 -2.20 -6.40 -11.68
N LYS A 34 -1.09 -7.03 -11.31
CA LYS A 34 -0.60 -8.26 -11.98
C LYS A 34 -1.60 -9.42 -11.80
N ILE A 35 -2.14 -9.61 -10.59
CA ILE A 35 -3.20 -10.60 -10.33
C ILE A 35 -4.44 -10.29 -11.18
N TYR A 36 -4.86 -9.02 -11.22
CA TYR A 36 -6.02 -8.57 -11.99
C TYR A 36 -5.84 -8.85 -13.49
N ARG A 37 -4.66 -8.53 -14.05
CA ARG A 37 -4.30 -8.86 -15.45
C ARG A 37 -4.44 -10.34 -15.73
N ASN A 38 -3.79 -11.17 -14.93
CA ASN A 38 -3.77 -12.63 -15.12
C ASN A 38 -5.19 -13.21 -15.01
N LEU A 39 -6.00 -12.71 -14.07
CA LEU A 39 -7.39 -13.12 -13.90
C LEU A 39 -8.24 -12.74 -15.11
N GLN A 40 -8.08 -11.53 -15.65
CA GLN A 40 -8.79 -11.09 -16.86
C GLN A 40 -8.38 -11.93 -18.06
N GLU A 41 -7.09 -12.17 -18.26
CA GLU A 41 -6.60 -13.00 -19.35
C GLU A 41 -7.14 -14.44 -19.29
N TYR A 42 -7.19 -15.03 -18.09
CA TYR A 42 -7.75 -16.37 -17.89
C TYR A 42 -9.26 -16.42 -18.16
N ARG A 43 -10.01 -15.36 -17.82
CA ARG A 43 -11.43 -15.23 -18.19
C ARG A 43 -11.62 -15.06 -19.70
N VAL A 44 -10.76 -14.28 -20.34
CA VAL A 44 -10.78 -14.01 -21.78
C VAL A 44 -10.49 -15.29 -22.60
N ARG A 45 -9.66 -16.21 -22.11
CA ARG A 45 -9.48 -17.53 -22.74
C ARG A 45 -10.75 -18.39 -22.73
N LYS A 46 -11.69 -18.14 -21.79
CA LYS A 46 -12.97 -18.89 -21.69
C LYS A 46 -14.16 -18.21 -22.38
N ALA A 47 -14.13 -16.91 -22.61
CA ALA A 47 -15.21 -16.16 -23.25
C ALA A 47 -14.62 -14.96 -24.02
N GLN A 48 -15.01 -14.82 -25.29
CA GLN A 48 -14.57 -13.82 -26.29
C GLN A 48 -13.92 -12.50 -25.83
N HIS A 49 -12.98 -12.05 -26.67
CA HIS A 49 -11.96 -11.01 -26.52
C HIS A 49 -12.37 -9.62 -25.97
N VAL A 50 -11.79 -9.25 -24.81
CA VAL A 50 -11.54 -7.86 -24.40
C VAL A 50 -10.06 -7.76 -24.03
N SER A 51 -9.23 -7.27 -24.95
CA SER A 51 -7.80 -7.02 -24.71
C SER A 51 -7.63 -5.85 -23.74
N VAL A 52 -7.28 -6.15 -22.48
CA VAL A 52 -6.88 -5.10 -21.52
C VAL A 52 -5.54 -4.53 -21.97
N ARG A 53 -5.55 -3.28 -22.44
CA ARG A 53 -4.37 -2.61 -22.98
C ARG A 53 -3.39 -2.26 -21.86
N GLU A 54 -2.10 -2.51 -22.04
CA GLU A 54 -1.07 -2.29 -21.02
C GLU A 54 -1.04 -0.82 -20.53
N LYS A 55 -1.37 0.12 -21.43
CA LYS A 55 -1.51 1.55 -21.10
C LYS A 55 -2.54 1.82 -20.01
N ASP A 56 -3.59 1.01 -19.90
CA ASP A 56 -4.64 1.23 -18.92
C ASP A 56 -4.21 0.76 -17.52
N MET A 57 -3.36 -0.27 -17.43
CA MET A 57 -2.81 -0.72 -16.14
C MET A 57 -1.89 0.30 -15.49
N VAL A 58 -1.03 0.93 -16.29
CA VAL A 58 -0.16 2.00 -15.80
C VAL A 58 -0.98 3.19 -15.32
N LYS A 59 -2.08 3.53 -16.01
CA LYS A 59 -3.02 4.58 -15.54
C LYS A 59 -3.64 4.24 -14.19
N TYR A 60 -4.03 2.98 -13.96
CA TYR A 60 -4.56 2.57 -12.65
C TYR A 60 -3.49 2.68 -11.55
N LEU A 61 -2.25 2.27 -11.82
CA LEU A 61 -1.15 2.41 -10.85
C LEU A 61 -0.88 3.89 -10.53
N ILE A 62 -0.77 4.74 -11.54
CA ILE A 62 -0.60 6.18 -11.37
C ILE A 62 -1.79 6.78 -10.62
N GLY A 63 -3.02 6.35 -10.91
CA GLY A 63 -4.22 6.79 -10.21
C GLY A 63 -4.19 6.43 -8.72
N MET A 64 -3.80 5.20 -8.38
CA MET A 64 -3.63 4.78 -6.98
C MET A 64 -2.54 5.60 -6.28
N LEU A 65 -1.38 5.79 -6.93
CA LEU A 65 -0.30 6.61 -6.37
C LEU A 65 -0.74 8.06 -6.17
N ALA A 66 -1.44 8.65 -7.14
CA ALA A 66 -1.97 10.00 -7.02
C ALA A 66 -2.93 10.11 -5.82
N LEU A 67 -3.82 9.13 -5.61
CA LEU A 67 -4.70 9.09 -4.43
C LEU A 67 -3.91 8.98 -3.12
N THR A 68 -2.84 8.19 -3.07
CA THR A 68 -2.00 8.13 -1.86
C THR A 68 -1.24 9.41 -1.59
N ILE A 69 -0.71 10.05 -2.63
CA ILE A 69 0.02 11.31 -2.52
C ILE A 69 -0.93 12.43 -2.08
N THR A 70 -2.14 12.52 -2.65
CA THR A 70 -3.12 13.52 -2.20
C THR A 70 -3.56 13.28 -0.76
N GLY A 71 -3.74 12.01 -0.35
CA GLY A 71 -4.00 11.66 1.05
C GLY A 71 -2.86 12.05 1.99
N LEU A 72 -1.61 11.84 1.58
CA LEU A 72 -0.42 12.25 2.34
C LEU A 72 -0.29 13.78 2.43
N MET A 73 -0.59 14.50 1.36
CA MET A 73 -0.64 15.96 1.36
C MET A 73 -1.74 16.48 2.30
N ALA A 74 -2.94 15.90 2.24
CA ALA A 74 -4.04 16.25 3.13
C ALA A 74 -3.70 15.98 4.60
N TRP A 75 -3.05 14.85 4.89
CA TRP A 75 -2.52 14.55 6.21
C TRP A 75 -1.50 15.60 6.65
N THR A 76 -0.53 15.92 5.80
CA THR A 76 0.54 16.89 6.10
C THR A 76 -0.01 18.27 6.44
N VAL A 77 -1.03 18.73 5.71
CA VAL A 77 -1.72 20.00 5.98
C VAL A 77 -2.56 19.89 7.26
N GLY A 78 -3.30 18.80 7.44
CA GLY A 78 -4.13 18.57 8.62
C GLY A 78 -3.32 18.42 9.92
N SER A 79 -2.08 17.95 9.83
CA SER A 79 -1.15 17.79 10.96
C SER A 79 -0.21 18.99 11.14
N TRP A 80 -0.37 20.07 10.37
CA TRP A 80 0.51 21.23 10.41
C TRP A 80 0.48 21.94 11.79
N GLY A 81 -0.67 21.94 12.46
CA GLY A 81 -0.82 22.54 13.79
C GLY A 81 -0.14 21.77 14.92
N ASP A 82 0.32 20.54 14.66
CA ASP A 82 0.84 19.63 15.68
C ASP A 82 2.37 19.67 15.71
N GLN A 83 2.95 20.77 16.19
CA GLN A 83 4.41 21.02 16.19
C GLN A 83 5.24 19.90 16.87
N ALA A 84 4.64 19.17 17.81
CA ALA A 84 5.28 18.03 18.46
C ALA A 84 5.57 16.87 17.49
N LEU A 85 4.76 16.69 16.44
CA LEU A 85 4.95 15.67 15.40
C LEU A 85 6.20 15.96 14.56
N TRP A 86 6.41 17.23 14.23
CA TRP A 86 7.53 17.70 13.41
C TRP A 86 8.86 17.65 14.17
N LYS A 87 8.82 17.90 15.48
CA LYS A 87 10.03 17.85 16.33
C LYS A 87 10.41 16.43 16.79
N THR A 88 9.54 15.43 16.65
CA THR A 88 9.86 14.05 17.04
C THR A 88 10.75 13.33 16.03
N ALA A 89 11.80 12.71 16.56
CA ALA A 89 12.71 11.83 15.85
C ALA A 89 12.20 10.39 15.82
N TRP A 90 12.39 9.71 14.68
CA TRP A 90 12.22 8.25 14.58
C TRP A 90 13.19 7.55 15.56
N PRO A 91 12.81 6.47 16.30
CA PRO A 91 11.70 5.53 16.07
C PRO A 91 10.42 5.76 16.89
N GLN A 92 10.38 6.71 17.82
CA GLN A 92 9.19 6.98 18.63
C GLN A 92 8.42 8.19 18.09
N CYS A 93 7.51 7.94 17.15
CA CYS A 93 6.61 8.97 16.61
C CYS A 93 5.34 9.11 17.44
N ARG A 94 4.85 10.34 17.62
CA ARG A 94 3.59 10.61 18.32
C ARG A 94 2.43 9.97 17.58
N MET A 95 1.56 9.28 18.33
CA MET A 95 0.37 8.63 17.77
C MET A 95 -0.67 9.69 17.38
N GLN A 96 -1.02 9.76 16.10
CA GLN A 96 -2.02 10.67 15.57
C GLN A 96 -3.24 9.91 14.98
N GLY A 97 -4.44 10.47 15.10
CA GLY A 97 -5.69 9.80 14.67
C GLY A 97 -5.73 9.40 13.18
N TRP A 98 -4.92 10.06 12.34
CA TRP A 98 -4.75 9.71 10.92
C TRP A 98 -4.22 8.28 10.69
N HIS A 99 -3.60 7.65 11.68
CA HIS A 99 -3.19 6.24 11.58
C HIS A 99 -4.38 5.31 11.31
N VAL A 100 -5.56 5.59 11.86
CA VAL A 100 -6.77 4.77 11.64
C VAL A 100 -7.18 4.81 10.16
N ILE A 101 -7.14 5.99 9.55
CA ILE A 101 -7.50 6.17 8.13
C ILE A 101 -6.53 5.40 7.24
N TRP A 102 -5.23 5.51 7.50
CA TRP A 102 -4.20 4.79 6.77
C TRP A 102 -4.34 3.27 6.90
N HIS A 103 -4.59 2.77 8.10
CA HIS A 103 -4.83 1.34 8.35
C HIS A 103 -6.09 0.84 7.65
N CYS A 104 -7.19 1.59 7.73
CA CYS A 104 -8.42 1.25 7.00
C CYS A 104 -8.18 1.18 5.48
N TYR A 105 -7.42 2.13 4.93
CA TYR A 105 -7.05 2.13 3.51
C TYR A 105 -6.24 0.88 3.13
N GLU A 106 -5.20 0.54 3.90
CA GLU A 106 -4.37 -0.65 3.68
C GLU A 106 -5.19 -1.95 3.76
N LEU A 107 -6.03 -2.09 4.78
CA LEU A 107 -6.87 -3.27 4.96
C LEU A 107 -7.88 -3.43 3.83
N LEU A 108 -8.56 -2.36 3.43
CA LEU A 108 -9.50 -2.40 2.29
C LEU A 108 -8.78 -2.81 1.00
N PHE A 109 -7.57 -2.30 0.79
CA PHE A 109 -6.75 -2.65 -0.37
C PHE A 109 -6.35 -4.13 -0.37
N LEU A 110 -5.89 -4.65 0.78
CA LEU A 110 -5.52 -6.06 0.93
C LEU A 110 -6.72 -7.01 0.85
N LEU A 111 -7.88 -6.60 1.39
CA LEU A 111 -9.14 -7.33 1.22
C LEU A 111 -9.54 -7.43 -0.25
N TYR A 112 -9.38 -6.36 -1.02
CA TYR A 112 -9.58 -6.38 -2.46
C TYR A 112 -8.59 -7.34 -3.16
N GLY A 113 -7.32 -7.31 -2.77
CA GLY A 113 -6.30 -8.26 -3.24
C GLY A 113 -6.67 -9.72 -2.95
N MET A 114 -7.09 -10.03 -1.72
CA MET A 114 -7.55 -11.37 -1.33
C MET A 114 -8.78 -11.81 -2.13
N ARG A 115 -9.74 -10.92 -2.39
CA ARG A 115 -10.90 -11.21 -3.25
C ARG A 115 -10.48 -11.59 -4.66
N LEU A 116 -9.46 -10.94 -5.22
CA LEU A 116 -8.91 -11.31 -6.54
C LEU A 116 -8.19 -12.66 -6.50
N CYS A 117 -7.36 -12.91 -5.48
CA CYS A 117 -6.71 -14.21 -5.27
C CYS A 117 -7.75 -15.35 -5.15
N TYR A 118 -8.85 -15.12 -4.43
CA TYR A 118 -9.93 -16.09 -4.30
C TYR A 118 -10.61 -16.40 -5.65
N LYS A 119 -10.87 -15.37 -6.48
CA LYS A 119 -11.40 -15.59 -7.83
C LYS A 119 -10.42 -16.34 -8.73
N ALA A 120 -9.12 -16.15 -8.51
CA ALA A 120 -8.03 -16.81 -9.22
C ALA A 120 -7.76 -18.27 -8.77
N ARG A 121 -8.42 -18.77 -7.72
CA ARG A 121 -8.10 -20.08 -7.11
C ARG A 121 -8.16 -21.29 -8.05
N ASN A 122 -8.92 -21.19 -9.15
CA ASN A 122 -9.09 -22.27 -10.12
C ASN A 122 -8.21 -22.09 -11.37
N SER A 123 -7.33 -21.10 -11.37
CA SER A 123 -6.51 -20.77 -12.53
C SER A 123 -5.12 -21.39 -12.44
N ASP A 124 -4.62 -21.95 -13.54
CA ASP A 124 -3.48 -22.87 -13.53
C ASP A 124 -2.09 -22.20 -13.61
N TRP A 125 -1.95 -20.93 -13.19
CA TRP A 125 -0.67 -20.22 -13.31
C TRP A 125 0.26 -20.48 -12.11
N LEU A 126 1.54 -20.76 -12.40
CA LEU A 126 2.55 -21.19 -11.42
C LEU A 126 2.78 -20.18 -10.29
N GLU A 127 2.82 -18.88 -10.61
CA GLU A 127 3.11 -17.80 -9.64
C GLU A 127 1.94 -17.49 -8.67
N ARG A 128 0.79 -18.18 -8.78
CA ARG A 128 -0.44 -17.86 -8.02
C ARG A 128 -0.22 -17.88 -6.51
N TRP A 129 0.47 -18.93 -6.06
CA TRP A 129 0.71 -19.16 -4.65
C TRP A 129 1.60 -18.07 -4.05
N GLN A 130 2.61 -17.60 -4.79
CA GLN A 130 3.51 -16.54 -4.35
C GLN A 130 2.75 -15.23 -4.11
N PHE A 131 1.87 -14.81 -5.03
CA PHE A 131 1.07 -13.61 -4.85
C PHE A 131 0.04 -13.73 -3.72
N THR A 132 -0.58 -14.91 -3.58
CA THR A 132 -1.54 -15.16 -2.49
C THR A 132 -0.86 -15.08 -1.14
N VAL A 133 0.30 -15.75 -0.99
CA VAL A 133 1.10 -15.72 0.24
C VAL A 133 1.57 -14.30 0.54
N ALA A 134 2.05 -13.54 -0.44
CA ALA A 134 2.46 -12.15 -0.23
C ALA A 134 1.32 -11.27 0.32
N VAL A 135 0.13 -11.34 -0.27
CA VAL A 135 -1.04 -10.55 0.18
C VAL A 135 -1.51 -11.01 1.56
N CYS A 136 -1.53 -12.32 1.83
CA CYS A 136 -1.94 -12.84 3.13
C CYS A 136 -0.93 -12.49 4.24
N LEU A 137 0.37 -12.60 3.98
CA LEU A 137 1.41 -12.22 4.94
C LEU A 137 1.31 -10.73 5.28
N GLU A 138 1.15 -9.87 4.28
CA GLU A 138 0.99 -8.44 4.53
C GLU A 138 -0.27 -8.16 5.36
N ALA A 139 -1.40 -8.79 5.02
CA ALA A 139 -2.64 -8.61 5.79
C ALA A 139 -2.47 -9.01 7.27
N VAL A 140 -1.74 -10.09 7.54
CA VAL A 140 -1.39 -10.50 8.90
C VAL A 140 -0.50 -9.46 9.57
N ILE A 141 0.53 -8.96 8.88
CA ILE A 141 1.43 -7.93 9.42
C ILE A 141 0.66 -6.65 9.75
N THR A 142 -0.20 -6.16 8.85
CA THR A 142 -1.05 -4.97 9.08
C THR A 142 -1.99 -5.18 10.27
N LEU A 143 -2.61 -6.35 10.40
CA LEU A 143 -3.48 -6.69 11.54
C LEU A 143 -2.69 -6.74 12.86
N MET A 144 -1.53 -7.39 12.88
CA MET A 144 -0.67 -7.48 14.07
C MET A 144 -0.18 -6.09 14.49
N ALA A 145 0.22 -5.25 13.53
CA ALA A 145 0.63 -3.87 13.79
C ALA A 145 -0.52 -2.99 14.34
N ASN A 146 -1.78 -3.36 14.09
CA ASN A 146 -2.95 -2.71 14.69
C ASN A 146 -3.29 -3.27 16.07
N LEU A 147 -3.10 -4.58 16.30
CA LEU A 147 -3.38 -5.24 17.60
C LEU A 147 -2.35 -4.92 18.68
N ILE A 148 -1.08 -4.70 18.30
CA ILE A 148 0.02 -4.40 19.23
C ILE A 148 0.02 -2.91 19.64
N ARG A 149 -0.74 -2.07 18.93
CA ARG A 149 -0.84 -0.63 19.15
C ARG A 149 -1.96 -0.27 20.12
#